data_AF-A0A426YPA5-F1
#
_entry.id   AF-A0A426YPA5-F1
#
_cell.length_a   1.000
_cell.length_b   1.000
_cell.length_c   1.000
_cell.angle_alpha   90.00
_cell.angle_beta   90.00
_cell.angle_gamma   90.00
#
_symmetry.space_group_name_H-M   'P 1'
#
loop_
_entity.id
_entity.type
_entity.pdbx_description
1 polymer ?
#
loop_
_entity_poly.entity_id
_entity_poly.type
_entity_poly.pdbx_seq_one_letter_code
_entity_poly.pdbx_strand_id
1 'polypeptide(L)'
;MSHYRGITEEALQQSDMHCSIPMKGMVDSFNVSVAAGILMHHAVCDRISRLGCHGDLTSEESQILQAEFYLRHRETTIGIVHEYAKRMGGLLGKQ
;
A
#
# COMPACT_ATOMS: atom_id res chain seq x y z
N MET A 1 -19.38 6.51 -16.55
CA MET A 1 -18.72 7.52 -17.39
C MET A 1 -17.65 8.28 -16.59
N SER A 2 -16.56 7.65 -16.11
CA SER A 2 -15.59 8.30 -15.20
C SER A 2 -14.23 8.67 -15.82
N HIS A 3 -13.77 7.97 -16.87
CA HIS A 3 -12.38 8.13 -17.34
C HIS A 3 -12.04 9.47 -18.02
N TYR A 4 -13.03 10.28 -18.41
CA TYR A 4 -12.80 11.54 -19.14
C TYR A 4 -12.86 12.80 -18.27
N ARG A 5 -13.49 12.73 -17.09
CA ARG A 5 -13.69 13.91 -16.21
C ARG A 5 -12.67 14.03 -15.08
N GLY A 6 -11.74 13.09 -14.96
CA GLY A 6 -10.79 13.08 -13.84
C GLY A 6 -11.48 12.87 -12.50
N ILE A 7 -10.99 13.54 -11.46
CA ILE A 7 -11.50 13.48 -10.08
C ILE A 7 -12.81 14.26 -9.99
N THR A 8 -13.75 13.83 -9.13
CA THR A 8 -15.01 14.55 -8.94
C THR A 8 -14.82 15.84 -8.13
N GLU A 9 -15.75 16.79 -8.27
CA GLU A 9 -15.70 18.07 -7.56
C GLU A 9 -15.76 17.87 -6.03
N GLU A 10 -16.55 16.92 -5.56
CA GLU A 10 -16.66 16.60 -4.13
C GLU A 10 -15.34 16.07 -3.57
N ALA A 11 -14.63 15.22 -4.35
CA ALA A 11 -13.33 14.71 -3.96
C ALA A 11 -12.24 15.79 -4.02
N LEU A 12 -12.32 16.74 -4.96
CA LEU A 12 -11.45 17.92 -5.00
C LEU A 12 -11.66 18.82 -3.77
N GLN A 13 -12.91 19.05 -3.37
CA GLN A 13 -13.23 19.87 -2.19
C GLN A 13 -12.76 19.26 -0.88
N GLN A 14 -12.69 17.93 -0.78
CA GLN A 14 -12.18 17.22 0.39
C GLN A 14 -10.66 17.07 0.43
N SER A 15 -9.97 17.38 -0.67
CA SER A 15 -8.52 17.20 -0.73
C SER A 15 -7.77 18.37 -0.11
N ASP A 16 -6.70 18.06 0.64
CA ASP A 16 -5.85 19.09 1.25
C ASP A 16 -5.04 19.88 0.22
N MET A 17 -4.73 19.26 -0.92
CA MET A 17 -3.83 19.79 -1.94
C MET A 17 -4.29 19.39 -3.34
N HIS A 18 -4.23 20.35 -4.28
CA HIS A 18 -4.42 20.11 -5.71
C HIS A 18 -3.05 20.20 -6.39
N CYS A 19 -2.63 19.13 -7.07
CA CYS A 19 -1.36 19.10 -7.79
C CYS A 19 -1.59 18.75 -9.26
N SER A 20 -0.66 19.21 -10.11
CA SER A 20 -0.68 18.94 -11.55
C SER A 20 0.71 18.54 -12.03
N ILE A 21 0.76 17.65 -13.02
CA ILE A 21 2.00 17.31 -13.70
C ILE A 21 2.16 18.29 -14.86
N PRO A 22 3.28 19.04 -14.95
CA PRO A 22 3.49 19.93 -16.08
C PRO A 22 3.49 19.17 -17.39
N MET A 23 2.58 19.53 -18.29
CA MET A 23 2.47 18.93 -19.61
C MET A 23 3.05 19.86 -20.67
N LYS A 24 3.84 19.29 -21.58
CA LYS A 24 4.38 19.98 -22.75
C LYS A 24 3.82 19.32 -24.00
N GLY A 25 3.21 20.10 -24.89
CA GLY A 25 2.65 19.62 -26.15
C GLY A 25 1.12 19.77 -26.22
N MET A 26 0.49 19.04 -27.14
CA MET A 26 -0.94 19.19 -27.49
C MET A 26 -1.89 18.25 -26.74
N VAL A 27 -1.40 17.52 -25.73
CA VAL A 27 -2.20 16.57 -24.95
C VAL A 27 -2.64 17.25 -23.65
N ASP A 28 -3.87 16.99 -23.22
CA ASP A 28 -4.45 17.66 -22.04
C ASP A 28 -4.32 16.85 -20.73
N SER A 29 -4.00 15.54 -20.83
CA SER A 29 -3.76 14.69 -19.66
C SER A 29 -2.89 13.46 -19.97
N PHE A 30 -2.23 12.93 -18.94
CA PHE A 30 -1.62 11.60 -19.00
C PHE A 30 -2.67 10.51 -18.71
N ASN A 31 -2.37 9.28 -19.12
CA ASN A 31 -3.11 8.13 -18.61
C ASN A 31 -3.00 8.07 -17.08
N VAL A 32 -4.08 7.69 -16.40
CA VAL A 32 -4.16 7.64 -14.94
C VAL A 32 -3.01 6.84 -14.30
N SER A 33 -2.60 5.71 -14.90
CA SER A 33 -1.50 4.91 -14.36
C SER A 33 -0.14 5.58 -14.55
N VAL A 34 0.04 6.31 -15.64
CA VAL A 34 1.26 7.08 -15.92
C VAL A 34 1.37 8.26 -14.95
N ALA A 35 0.29 9.02 -14.76
CA ALA A 35 0.23 10.10 -13.80
C ALA A 35 0.51 9.61 -12.37
N ALA A 36 -0.10 8.49 -11.97
CA ALA A 36 0.14 7.85 -10.68
C ALA A 36 1.61 7.40 -10.53
N GLY A 37 2.20 6.82 -11.57
CA GLY A 37 3.60 6.40 -11.58
C GLY A 37 4.57 7.57 -11.38
N ILE A 38 4.36 8.69 -12.09
CA ILE A 38 5.16 9.92 -11.95
C ILE A 38 5.06 10.46 -10.52
N LEU A 39 3.84 10.57 -9.98
CA LEU A 39 3.58 11.05 -8.63
C LEU A 39 4.26 10.18 -7.57
N MET A 40 4.06 8.85 -7.65
CA MET A 40 4.63 7.90 -6.70
C MET A 40 6.16 7.89 -6.73
N HIS A 41 6.75 7.97 -7.92
CA HIS A 41 8.20 8.06 -8.06
C HIS A 41 8.74 9.31 -7.36
N HIS A 42 8.12 10.47 -7.60
CA HIS A 42 8.51 11.72 -6.95
C HIS A 42 8.38 11.64 -5.42
N ALA A 43 7.26 11.09 -4.91
CA ALA A 43 7.04 10.92 -3.48
C ALA A 43 8.07 10.00 -2.83
N VAL A 44 8.44 8.90 -3.49
CA VAL A 44 9.47 7.96 -2.99
C VAL A 44 10.85 8.63 -2.99
N CYS A 45 11.23 9.34 -4.06
CA CYS A 45 12.49 10.06 -4.13
C CYS A 45 12.62 11.11 -3.02
N ASP A 46 11.58 11.93 -2.82
CA ASP A 46 11.52 12.95 -1.77
C ASP A 46 11.57 12.34 -0.36
N ARG A 47 10.85 11.23 -0.14
CA ARG A 47 10.90 10.48 1.13
C ARG A 47 12.31 9.95 1.42
N ILE A 48 12.95 9.29 0.45
CA ILE A 48 14.31 8.74 0.61
C ILE A 48 15.31 9.87 0.85
N SER A 49 15.20 10.98 0.12
CA SER A 49 16.08 12.14 0.28
C SER A 49 16.02 12.72 1.71
N ARG A 50 14.83 12.81 2.31
CA ARG A 50 14.64 13.39 3.64
C ARG A 50 14.93 12.43 4.79
N LEU A 51 14.59 11.14 4.64
CA LEU A 51 14.66 10.15 5.73
C LEU A 51 15.89 9.24 5.63
N GLY A 52 16.55 9.17 4.48
CA GLY A 52 17.72 8.32 4.26
C GLY A 52 17.42 6.83 4.11
N CYS A 53 16.18 6.39 4.30
CA CYS A 53 15.75 4.99 4.16
C CYS A 53 14.43 4.86 3.40
N HIS A 54 14.17 3.63 2.93
CA HIS A 54 12.90 3.25 2.33
C HIS A 54 12.04 2.52 3.38
N GLY A 55 10.84 3.02 3.63
CA GLY A 55 9.91 2.47 4.62
C GLY A 55 10.07 3.08 6.01
N ASP A 56 8.96 3.12 6.74
CA ASP A 56 8.78 3.71 8.08
C ASP A 56 8.13 2.74 9.06
N LEU A 57 7.99 1.47 8.68
CA LEU A 57 7.42 0.43 9.53
C LEU A 57 8.39 0.02 10.64
N THR A 58 7.84 -0.16 11.84
CA THR A 58 8.52 -0.85 12.93
C THR A 58 8.69 -2.35 12.62
N SER A 59 9.58 -3.01 13.34
CA SER A 59 9.77 -4.46 13.21
C SER A 59 8.51 -5.25 13.51
N GLU A 60 7.69 -4.79 14.45
CA GLU A 60 6.42 -5.43 14.81
C GLU A 60 5.38 -5.30 13.68
N GLU A 61 5.17 -4.09 13.15
CA GLU A 61 4.24 -3.86 12.04
C GLU A 61 4.65 -4.66 10.79
N SER A 62 5.95 -4.71 10.49
CA SER A 62 6.46 -5.50 9.37
C SER A 62 6.18 -7.00 9.55
N GLN A 63 6.30 -7.54 10.77
CA GLN A 63 6.00 -8.94 11.04
C GLN A 63 4.50 -9.24 10.91
N ILE A 64 3.64 -8.34 11.39
CA ILE A 64 2.19 -8.47 11.30
C ILE A 64 1.75 -8.50 9.83
N LEU A 65 2.20 -7.53 9.04
CA LEU A 65 1.84 -7.44 7.61
C LEU A 65 2.37 -8.62 6.81
N GLN A 66 3.56 -9.12 7.15
CA GLN A 66 4.12 -10.31 6.52
C GLN A 66 3.29 -11.56 6.82
N ALA A 67 2.84 -11.73 8.08
CA ALA A 67 1.95 -12.83 8.46
C ALA A 67 0.60 -12.73 7.73
N GLU A 68 0.01 -11.53 7.66
CA GLU A 68 -1.22 -11.28 6.92
C GLU A 68 -1.07 -11.64 5.43
N PHE A 69 0.04 -11.21 4.82
CA PHE A 69 0.34 -11.50 3.42
C PHE A 69 0.39 -13.02 3.15
N TYR A 70 1.08 -13.78 4.01
CA TYR A 70 1.15 -15.24 3.87
C TYR A 70 -0.20 -15.94 4.05
N LEU A 71 -1.02 -15.47 4.98
CA LEU A 71 -2.36 -16.01 5.22
C LEU A 71 -3.28 -15.75 4.02
N ARG A 72 -3.19 -14.57 3.41
CA ARG A 72 -4.05 -14.19 2.29
C ARG A 72 -3.69 -14.91 0.97
N HIS A 73 -2.42 -15.25 0.76
CA HIS A 73 -1.93 -15.76 -0.54
C HIS A 73 -1.59 -17.24 -0.57
N ARG A 74 -1.63 -17.96 0.56
CA ARG A 74 -1.37 -19.39 0.62
C ARG A 74 -2.42 -20.11 1.45
N GLU A 75 -3.25 -20.91 0.77
CA GLU A 75 -4.28 -21.74 1.41
C GLU A 75 -3.68 -22.69 2.47
N THR A 76 -2.45 -23.17 2.24
CA THR A 76 -1.72 -24.04 3.16
C THR A 76 -1.26 -23.34 4.43
N THR A 77 -1.10 -22.01 4.44
CA THR A 77 -0.68 -21.26 5.63
C THR A 77 -1.71 -21.39 6.74
N ILE A 78 -3.00 -21.38 6.41
CA ILE A 78 -4.08 -21.55 7.38
C ILE A 78 -3.99 -22.92 8.06
N GLY A 79 -3.66 -23.97 7.31
CA GLY A 79 -3.47 -25.32 7.85
C GLY A 79 -2.30 -25.41 8.82
N ILE A 80 -1.16 -24.81 8.45
CA ILE A 80 0.05 -24.75 9.29
C ILE A 80 -0.23 -23.99 10.59
N VAL A 81 -0.92 -22.84 10.50
CA VAL A 81 -1.27 -22.04 11.67
C VAL A 81 -2.24 -22.80 12.59
N HIS A 82 -3.26 -23.45 12.05
CA HIS A 82 -4.18 -24.27 12.86
C HIS A 82 -3.46 -25.44 13.54
N GLU A 83 -2.57 -26.14 12.84
CA GLU A 83 -1.80 -27.23 13.43
C GLU A 83 -0.87 -26.72 14.54
N TYR A 84 -0.21 -25.60 14.32
CA TYR A 84 0.66 -24.97 15.31
C TYR A 84 -0.14 -24.53 16.55
N ALA A 85 -1.29 -23.89 16.36
CA ALA A 85 -2.18 -23.50 17.45
C ALA A 85 -2.66 -24.70 18.27
N LYS A 86 -3.01 -25.82 17.60
CA LYS A 86 -3.39 -27.07 18.26
C LYS A 86 -2.27 -27.65 19.12
N ARG A 87 -1.02 -27.62 18.63
CA ARG A 87 0.16 -28.08 19.37
C ARG A 87 0.44 -27.19 20.59
N MET A 88 0.31 -25.87 20.45
CA MET A 88 0.52 -24.91 21.53
C MET A 88 -0.61 -24.96 22.59
N GLY A 89 -1.87 -25.14 22.18
CA GLY A 89 -2.99 -25.35 23.11
C GLY A 89 -2.87 -26.65 23.91
N GLY A 90 -2.33 -27.71 23.30
CA GLY A 90 -2.02 -28.96 24.00
C GLY A 90 -0.86 -28.86 25.02
N LEU A 91 0.02 -27.86 24.88
CA LEU A 91 1.09 -27.54 25.83
C LEU A 91 0.57 -26.74 27.04
N LEU A 92 -0.46 -25.90 26.85
CA LEU A 92 -1.09 -25.11 27.92
C LEU A 92 -2.15 -25.90 28.72
N GLY A 93 -2.67 -27.01 28.18
CA GLY A 93 -3.64 -27.90 28.83
C GLY A 93 -3.04 -29.01 29.70
N LYS A 94 -1.73 -28.99 29.95
CA LYS A 94 -1.05 -29.88 30.91
C LYS A 94 -0.56 -29.06 32.12
N GLN A 95 -1.48 -28.70 33.00
CA GLN A 95 -1.19 -28.42 34.41
C GLN A 95 -2.11 -29.26 35.27
#